data_AF-A0A9P7AUZ0-F1
#
_entry.id   AF-A0A9P7AUZ0-F1
#
_cell.length_a   1.000
_cell.length_b   1.000
_cell.length_c   1.000
_cell.angle_alpha   90.00
_cell.angle_beta   90.00
_cell.angle_gamma   90.00
#
_symmetry.space_group_name_H-M   'P 1'
#
loop_
_entity.id
_entity.type
_entity.pdbx_description
1 polymer ?
#
loop_
_entity_poly.entity_id
_entity_poly.type
_entity_poly.pdbx_seq_one_letter_code
_entity_poly.pdbx_strand_id
1 'polypeptide(L)'
;MTTPTLQDLTQSLLSQNLPPPHPAFLAPILNPAGSQRIPPLQALTATAKVRLLNSDFTAPNILDQNKAHAFPAGFSDVTVAERKLAFDVVVQVRDVEDIGRSKWEQIESLESERKGESTKGRQVIRILPSIADEAPSTAATQVPAGAQQAAQMKSSGPFKLLLQDFRGAIVYGFDLHRVEKIGFPGTGNGAMSIGCKILLKKGTKVARGMVLLEPAFTVLLGGKIEGLDKGWREGREKSLREAIGDGKRRREDADVAAD
;
A
#
# COMPACT_ATOMS: atom_id res chain seq x y z
N MET A 1 -28.87 17.34 22.37
CA MET A 1 -27.80 16.82 21.49
C MET A 1 -28.12 17.29 20.08
N THR A 2 -27.25 18.05 19.44
CA THR A 2 -27.45 18.49 18.06
C THR A 2 -27.24 17.30 17.12
N THR A 3 -28.16 17.13 16.17
CA THR A 3 -28.04 16.09 15.15
C THR A 3 -26.83 16.40 14.26
N PRO A 4 -25.88 15.47 14.10
CA PRO A 4 -24.74 15.68 13.21
C PRO A 4 -25.20 15.99 11.79
N THR A 5 -24.58 16.96 11.15
CA THR A 5 -24.84 17.32 9.76
C THR A 5 -23.80 16.76 8.82
N LEU A 6 -24.07 16.80 7.52
CA LEU A 6 -23.10 16.47 6.47
C LEU A 6 -21.85 17.35 6.56
N GLN A 7 -22.02 18.62 6.90
CA GLN A 7 -20.93 19.58 7.05
C GLN A 7 -20.03 19.20 8.23
N ASP A 8 -20.62 18.84 9.38
CA ASP A 8 -19.86 18.40 10.57
C ASP A 8 -19.01 17.17 10.26
N LEU A 9 -19.60 16.17 9.58
CA LEU A 9 -18.90 14.96 9.19
C LEU A 9 -17.77 15.24 8.19
N THR A 10 -18.02 16.09 7.20
CA THR A 10 -17.01 16.49 6.21
C THR A 10 -15.84 17.19 6.90
N GLN A 11 -16.12 18.16 7.78
CA GLN A 11 -15.09 18.92 8.48
C GLN A 11 -14.26 18.03 9.42
N SER A 12 -14.91 17.07 10.08
CA SER A 12 -14.27 16.07 10.95
C SER A 12 -13.31 15.14 10.20
N LEU A 13 -13.58 14.84 8.92
CA LEU A 13 -12.68 14.06 8.06
C LEU A 13 -11.53 14.91 7.53
N LEU A 14 -11.80 16.14 7.10
CA LEU A 14 -10.79 17.07 6.58
C LEU A 14 -9.75 17.45 7.64
N SER A 15 -10.14 17.60 8.91
CA SER A 15 -9.21 17.86 10.02
C SER A 15 -8.20 16.71 10.26
N GLN A 16 -8.45 15.53 9.69
CA GLN A 16 -7.56 14.37 9.74
C GLN A 16 -6.71 14.22 8.46
N ASN A 17 -6.64 15.25 7.61
CA ASN A 17 -5.93 15.27 6.33
C ASN A 17 -6.44 14.24 5.31
N LEU A 18 -7.71 13.84 5.43
CA LEU A 18 -8.36 12.98 4.43
C LEU A 18 -8.81 13.84 3.24
N PRO A 19 -8.86 13.28 2.02
CA PRO A 19 -9.37 14.01 0.86
C PRO A 19 -10.87 14.30 1.05
N PRO A 20 -11.39 15.39 0.44
CA PRO A 20 -12.79 15.77 0.58
C PRO A 20 -13.69 14.68 -0.02
N PRO A 21 -14.51 13.99 0.79
CA PRO A 21 -15.44 12.98 0.28
C PRO A 21 -16.61 13.65 -0.46
N HIS A 22 -17.19 12.93 -1.41
CA HIS A 22 -18.39 13.39 -2.10
C HIS A 22 -19.62 13.34 -1.16
N PRO A 23 -20.56 14.30 -1.24
CA PRO A 23 -21.79 14.27 -0.45
C PRO A 23 -22.58 12.95 -0.53
N ALA A 24 -22.70 12.39 -1.74
CA ALA A 24 -23.41 11.12 -1.96
C ALA A 24 -22.72 9.90 -1.31
N PHE A 25 -21.40 9.96 -1.06
CA PHE A 25 -20.69 8.93 -0.30
C PHE A 25 -21.04 8.99 1.19
N LEU A 26 -21.19 10.19 1.74
CA LEU A 26 -21.46 10.40 3.16
C LEU A 26 -22.94 10.24 3.54
N ALA A 27 -23.86 10.59 2.65
CA ALA A 27 -25.31 10.51 2.89
C ALA A 27 -25.80 9.17 3.48
N PRO A 28 -25.43 7.99 2.94
CA PRO A 28 -25.86 6.70 3.50
C PRO A 28 -25.20 6.36 4.85
N ILE A 29 -24.09 7.03 5.19
CA ILE A 29 -23.42 6.87 6.49
C ILE A 29 -24.11 7.74 7.54
N LEU A 30 -24.50 8.96 7.17
CA LEU A 30 -25.23 9.89 8.03
C LEU A 30 -26.64 9.40 8.35
N ASN A 31 -27.32 8.83 7.34
CA ASN A 31 -28.68 8.31 7.43
C ASN A 31 -28.72 6.82 7.06
N PRO A 32 -28.24 5.93 7.94
CA PRO A 32 -28.25 4.50 7.68
C PRO A 32 -29.70 4.00 7.62
N ALA A 33 -30.06 3.32 6.53
CA ALA A 33 -31.38 2.75 6.34
C ALA A 33 -31.75 1.80 7.49
N GLY A 34 -32.92 2.01 8.09
CA GLY A 34 -33.43 1.15 9.16
C GLY A 34 -32.95 1.46 10.58
N SER A 35 -32.13 2.50 10.80
CA SER A 35 -31.77 2.92 12.16
C SER A 35 -32.75 3.96 12.71
N GLN A 36 -33.30 3.70 13.90
CA GLN A 36 -34.12 4.66 14.64
C GLN A 36 -33.29 5.70 15.40
N ARG A 37 -31.97 5.49 15.53
CA ARG A 37 -31.06 6.40 16.25
C ARG A 37 -29.86 6.76 15.40
N ILE A 38 -29.56 8.05 15.33
CA ILE A 38 -28.37 8.56 14.64
C ILE A 38 -27.16 8.40 15.58
N PRO A 39 -26.08 7.72 15.15
CA PRO A 39 -24.87 7.59 15.93
C PRO A 39 -24.21 8.96 16.23
N PRO A 40 -23.40 9.08 17.29
CA PRO A 40 -22.65 10.31 17.55
C PRO A 40 -21.63 10.57 16.43
N LEU A 41 -21.27 11.85 16.22
CA LEU A 41 -20.37 12.30 15.16
C LEU A 41 -19.05 11.51 15.10
N GLN A 42 -18.49 11.12 16.25
CA GLN A 42 -17.24 10.35 16.32
C GLN A 42 -17.38 8.96 15.68
N ALA A 43 -18.50 8.27 15.94
CA ALA A 43 -18.77 6.95 15.35
C ALA A 43 -19.01 7.06 13.83
N LEU A 44 -19.71 8.11 13.41
CA LEU A 44 -19.91 8.42 11.98
C LEU A 44 -18.58 8.73 11.29
N THR A 45 -17.72 9.54 11.91
CA THR A 45 -16.40 9.91 11.40
C THR A 45 -15.51 8.67 11.26
N ALA A 46 -15.46 7.81 12.29
CA ALA A 46 -14.68 6.57 12.23
C ALA A 46 -15.16 5.65 11.10
N THR A 47 -16.48 5.48 10.97
CA THR A 47 -17.09 4.68 9.90
C THR A 47 -16.76 5.26 8.51
N ALA A 48 -16.93 6.57 8.33
CA ALA A 48 -16.66 7.25 7.06
C ALA A 48 -15.18 7.17 6.69
N LYS A 49 -14.28 7.38 7.65
CA LYS A 49 -12.82 7.24 7.44
C LYS A 49 -12.46 5.84 6.96
N VAL A 50 -12.94 4.80 7.64
CA VAL A 50 -12.65 3.40 7.26
C VAL A 50 -13.20 3.12 5.86
N ARG A 51 -14.45 3.47 5.57
CA ARG A 51 -15.03 3.24 4.24
C ARG A 51 -14.28 4.01 3.15
N LEU A 52 -13.89 5.26 3.41
CA LEU A 52 -13.20 6.10 2.45
C LEU A 52 -11.82 5.53 2.12
N LEU A 53 -11.03 5.19 3.14
CA LEU A 53 -9.69 4.64 2.95
C LEU A 53 -9.68 3.28 2.22
N ASN A 54 -10.75 2.50 2.32
CA ASN A 54 -10.90 1.22 1.62
C ASN A 54 -11.64 1.33 0.26
N SER A 55 -12.03 2.53 -0.18
CA SER A 55 -12.66 2.75 -1.48
C SER A 55 -11.62 2.95 -2.59
N ASP A 56 -11.96 2.65 -3.85
CA ASP A 56 -11.18 3.07 -5.02
C ASP A 56 -11.48 4.55 -5.31
N PHE A 57 -10.47 5.41 -5.26
CA PHE A 57 -10.65 6.85 -5.47
C PHE A 57 -10.93 7.23 -6.92
N THR A 58 -10.75 6.32 -7.87
CA THR A 58 -11.20 6.54 -9.26
C THR A 58 -12.68 6.22 -9.45
N ALA A 59 -13.34 5.62 -8.47
CA ALA A 59 -14.76 5.32 -8.55
C ALA A 59 -15.60 6.61 -8.45
N PRO A 60 -16.73 6.68 -9.19
CA PRO A 60 -17.60 7.85 -9.15
C PRO A 60 -18.18 8.06 -7.75
N ASN A 61 -18.43 9.33 -7.40
CA ASN A 61 -19.07 9.72 -6.15
C ASN A 61 -18.34 9.31 -4.86
N ILE A 62 -17.03 9.01 -4.90
CA ILE A 62 -16.22 8.79 -3.69
C ILE A 62 -15.63 10.10 -3.17
N LEU A 63 -14.95 10.85 -4.03
CA LEU A 63 -14.35 12.15 -3.72
C LEU A 63 -15.10 13.31 -4.38
N ASP A 64 -15.10 14.46 -3.71
CA ASP A 64 -15.55 15.72 -4.29
C ASP A 64 -14.47 16.25 -5.25
N GLN A 65 -14.64 15.98 -6.54
CA GLN A 65 -13.66 16.31 -7.58
C GLN A 65 -13.41 17.82 -7.73
N ASN A 66 -14.34 18.67 -7.29
CA ASN A 66 -14.18 20.13 -7.34
C ASN A 66 -13.30 20.66 -6.21
N LYS A 67 -13.11 19.87 -5.14
CA LYS A 67 -12.31 20.24 -3.97
C LYS A 67 -11.03 19.41 -3.83
N ALA A 68 -11.00 18.21 -4.40
CA ALA A 68 -9.81 17.36 -4.40
C ALA A 68 -8.80 17.83 -5.45
N HIS A 69 -7.51 17.80 -5.09
CA HIS A 69 -6.42 18.05 -6.03
C HIS A 69 -5.86 16.73 -6.57
N ALA A 70 -5.52 16.75 -7.84
CA ALA A 70 -4.90 15.63 -8.55
C ALA A 70 -3.55 16.08 -9.11
N PHE A 71 -2.83 15.19 -9.78
CA PHE A 71 -1.58 15.56 -10.41
C PHE A 71 -1.80 16.64 -11.50
N PRO A 72 -0.89 17.61 -11.63
CA PRO A 72 -0.98 18.62 -12.68
C PRO A 72 -0.76 17.98 -14.06
N ALA A 73 -1.23 18.64 -15.12
CA ALA A 73 -0.95 18.20 -16.48
C ALA A 73 0.58 18.14 -16.73
N GLY A 74 1.03 17.13 -17.47
CA GLY A 74 2.44 16.95 -17.79
C GLY A 74 3.34 16.66 -16.58
N PHE A 75 2.80 16.19 -15.46
CA PHE A 75 3.60 15.86 -14.28
C PHE A 75 4.55 14.67 -14.48
N SER A 76 4.24 13.77 -15.42
CA SER A 76 5.05 12.62 -15.81
C SER A 76 6.08 12.96 -16.90
N ASP A 77 6.24 14.24 -17.27
CA ASP A 77 7.20 14.68 -18.25
C ASP A 77 8.64 14.48 -17.76
N VAL A 78 9.35 13.56 -18.41
CA VAL A 78 10.74 13.18 -18.09
C VAL A 78 11.76 14.24 -18.52
N THR A 79 11.39 15.18 -19.40
CA THR A 79 12.29 16.25 -19.85
C THR A 79 12.50 17.29 -18.77
N VAL A 80 11.54 17.45 -17.85
CA VAL A 80 11.65 18.35 -16.71
C VAL A 80 12.47 17.71 -15.60
N ALA A 81 13.57 18.39 -15.22
CA ALA A 81 14.49 17.90 -14.20
C ALA A 81 13.82 17.72 -12.84
N GLU A 82 13.14 18.76 -12.36
CA GLU A 82 12.42 18.75 -11.08
C GLU A 82 11.25 19.74 -11.13
N ARG A 83 10.16 19.40 -10.42
CA ARG A 83 9.09 20.30 -10.03
C ARG A 83 8.56 19.91 -8.65
N LYS A 84 7.79 20.80 -8.02
CA LYS A 84 7.13 20.53 -6.74
C LYS A 84 5.62 20.53 -6.89
N LEU A 85 4.93 19.69 -6.12
CA LEU A 85 3.47 19.72 -6.06
C LEU A 85 2.99 21.04 -5.45
N ALA A 86 2.06 21.71 -6.14
CA ALA A 86 1.50 22.99 -5.69
C ALA A 86 0.47 22.83 -4.55
N PHE A 87 -0.12 21.65 -4.44
CA PHE A 87 -1.16 21.31 -3.48
C PHE A 87 -0.92 19.92 -2.90
N ASP A 88 -1.62 19.62 -1.81
CA ASP A 88 -1.73 18.30 -1.24
C ASP A 88 -2.48 17.38 -2.21
N VAL A 89 -1.86 16.25 -2.58
CA VAL A 89 -2.45 15.27 -3.51
C VAL A 89 -2.52 13.93 -2.79
N VAL A 90 -3.72 13.36 -2.72
CA VAL A 90 -3.92 12.01 -2.17
C VAL A 90 -3.91 11.01 -3.32
N VAL A 91 -3.08 9.99 -3.18
CA VAL A 91 -2.91 8.91 -4.15
C VAL A 91 -3.20 7.57 -3.51
N GLN A 92 -3.49 6.58 -4.36
CA GLN A 92 -3.61 5.19 -3.98
C GLN A 92 -2.48 4.35 -4.58
N VAL A 93 -1.99 3.40 -3.81
CA VAL A 93 -0.93 2.47 -4.25
C VAL A 93 -1.55 1.40 -5.14
N ARG A 94 -1.07 1.30 -6.38
CA ARG A 94 -1.46 0.27 -7.36
C ARG A 94 -0.49 -0.90 -7.41
N ASP A 95 0.79 -0.65 -7.15
CA ASP A 95 1.84 -1.67 -7.13
C ASP A 95 3.00 -1.22 -6.22
N VAL A 96 3.79 -2.18 -5.76
CA VAL A 96 5.00 -2.00 -4.97
C VAL A 96 6.04 -3.02 -5.40
N GLU A 97 7.23 -2.53 -5.69
CA GLU A 97 8.41 -3.32 -5.99
C GLU A 97 9.48 -3.02 -4.93
N ASP A 98 10.01 -4.07 -4.32
CA ASP A 98 11.28 -3.98 -3.61
C ASP A 98 12.40 -4.03 -4.63
N ILE A 99 13.09 -2.91 -4.82
CA ILE A 99 14.22 -2.79 -5.74
C ILE A 99 15.56 -3.06 -5.05
N GLY A 100 15.57 -3.24 -3.72
CA GLY A 100 16.74 -3.64 -2.95
C GLY A 100 17.03 -5.15 -3.00
N ARG A 101 16.06 -5.96 -3.42
CA ARG A 101 16.18 -7.43 -3.53
C ARG A 101 16.05 -7.90 -4.97
N SER A 102 16.76 -8.96 -5.32
CA SER A 102 16.63 -9.54 -6.66
C SER A 102 15.24 -10.13 -6.88
N LYS A 103 14.75 -10.11 -8.12
CA LYS A 103 13.46 -10.74 -8.46
C LYS A 103 13.47 -12.24 -8.19
N TRP A 104 14.63 -12.88 -8.37
CA TRP A 104 14.81 -14.31 -8.12
C TRP A 104 14.67 -14.64 -6.63
N GLU A 105 15.35 -13.89 -5.77
CA GLU A 105 15.25 -14.03 -4.30
C GLU A 105 13.81 -13.81 -3.80
N GLN A 106 13.07 -12.87 -4.42
CA GLN A 106 11.65 -12.67 -4.11
C GLN A 106 10.80 -13.88 -4.52
N ILE A 107 11.07 -14.49 -5.68
CA ILE A 107 10.38 -15.72 -6.12
C ILE A 107 10.69 -16.88 -5.18
N GLU A 108 11.96 -17.10 -4.85
CA GLU A 108 12.38 -18.18 -3.93
C GLU A 108 11.72 -18.02 -2.55
N SER A 109 11.58 -16.80 -2.03
CA SER A 109 10.84 -16.52 -0.79
C SER A 109 9.38 -16.96 -0.89
N LEU A 110 8.69 -16.59 -1.97
CA LEU A 110 7.28 -16.94 -2.20
C LEU A 110 7.08 -18.46 -2.35
N GLU A 111 8.01 -19.14 -3.03
CA GLU A 111 7.99 -20.60 -3.16
C GLU A 111 8.23 -21.31 -1.82
N SER A 112 9.22 -20.82 -1.06
CA SER A 112 9.57 -21.37 0.26
C SER A 112 8.39 -21.24 1.24
N GLU A 113 7.73 -20.08 1.24
CA GLU A 113 6.53 -19.83 2.03
C GLU A 113 5.38 -20.77 1.65
N ARG A 114 5.12 -20.95 0.34
CA ARG A 114 4.10 -21.90 -0.15
C ARG A 114 4.40 -23.32 0.29
N LYS A 115 5.67 -23.69 0.36
CA LYS A 115 6.15 -25.02 0.74
C LYS A 115 6.27 -25.20 2.27
N GLY A 116 6.04 -24.15 3.06
CA GLY A 116 6.18 -24.17 4.52
C GLY A 116 7.63 -24.30 4.99
N GLU A 117 8.58 -23.87 4.16
CA GLU A 117 10.02 -23.96 4.43
C GLU A 117 10.51 -22.60 4.93
N SER A 118 11.07 -22.57 6.15
CA SER A 118 11.78 -21.40 6.67
C SER A 118 13.26 -21.74 6.77
N THR A 119 14.13 -20.86 6.31
CA THR A 119 15.59 -21.05 6.36
C THR A 119 16.18 -20.25 7.52
N LYS A 120 16.91 -20.91 8.42
CA LYS A 120 17.73 -20.25 9.45
C LYS A 120 19.20 -20.46 9.10
N GLY A 121 19.82 -19.44 8.50
CA GLY A 121 21.20 -19.55 8.01
C GLY A 121 21.30 -20.47 6.77
N ARG A 122 22.26 -21.39 6.77
CA ARG A 122 22.50 -22.33 5.65
C ARG A 122 21.63 -23.60 5.69
N GLN A 123 20.65 -23.67 6.59
CA GLN A 123 19.80 -24.84 6.82
C GLN A 123 18.33 -24.54 6.49
N VAL A 124 17.71 -25.43 5.71
CA VAL A 124 16.27 -25.42 5.40
C VAL A 124 15.53 -26.17 6.49
N ILE A 125 14.65 -25.49 7.22
CA ILE A 125 13.77 -26.09 8.24
C ILE A 125 12.39 -26.25 7.62
N ARG A 126 11.96 -27.51 7.46
CA ARG A 126 10.60 -27.83 7.02
C ARG A 126 9.69 -27.87 8.24
N ILE A 127 8.69 -26.99 8.28
CA ILE A 127 7.71 -26.99 9.37
C ILE A 127 6.70 -28.11 9.07
N LEU A 128 6.84 -29.25 9.77
CA LEU A 128 5.81 -30.29 9.78
C LEU A 128 4.61 -29.78 10.61
N PRO A 129 3.36 -29.92 10.15
CA PRO A 129 2.20 -29.64 10.98
C PRO A 129 2.20 -30.62 12.16
N SER A 130 2.17 -30.11 13.39
CA SER A 130 2.04 -30.95 14.58
C SER A 130 0.68 -31.64 14.52
N ILE A 131 0.68 -32.93 14.25
CA ILE A 131 -0.44 -33.80 14.57
C ILE A 131 -0.45 -33.85 16.10
N ALA A 132 -1.39 -33.13 16.72
CA ALA A 132 -1.67 -33.28 18.13
C ALA A 132 -2.35 -34.64 18.31
N ASP A 133 -1.75 -35.54 19.08
CA ASP A 133 -2.46 -36.36 20.06
C ASP A 133 -1.47 -37.02 21.06
N GLU A 134 -1.62 -36.57 22.30
CA GLU A 134 -1.37 -37.17 23.63
C GLU A 134 -0.16 -38.10 23.92
N ALA A 135 0.81 -37.57 24.70
CA ALA A 135 1.44 -38.27 25.85
C ALA A 135 2.16 -37.27 26.79
N PRO A 136 2.17 -37.45 28.13
CA PRO A 136 2.65 -36.43 29.08
C PRO A 136 4.12 -36.60 29.54
N SER A 137 4.77 -35.45 29.79
CA SER A 137 5.93 -35.19 30.68
C SER A 137 7.29 -35.84 30.33
N THR A 138 8.42 -35.13 30.23
CA THR A 138 9.09 -34.37 31.31
C THR A 138 10.29 -33.52 30.79
N ALA A 139 10.49 -32.37 31.44
CA ALA A 139 11.73 -31.63 31.71
C ALA A 139 12.66 -31.04 30.59
N ALA A 140 12.96 -29.74 30.81
CA ALA A 140 14.19 -29.01 30.48
C ALA A 140 14.39 -28.42 29.05
N THR A 141 13.94 -27.18 28.87
CA THR A 141 14.74 -25.96 28.59
C THR A 141 13.80 -24.94 27.92
N GLN A 142 13.15 -24.09 28.72
CA GLN A 142 12.36 -22.98 28.20
C GLN A 142 13.30 -21.88 27.69
N VAL A 143 13.50 -21.83 26.38
CA VAL A 143 13.77 -20.59 25.65
C VAL A 143 12.47 -20.21 24.96
N PRO A 144 11.97 -18.97 25.08
CA PRO A 144 10.65 -18.60 24.58
C PRO A 144 10.59 -18.74 23.05
N ALA A 145 9.93 -19.80 22.60
CA ALA A 145 9.50 -19.99 21.23
C ALA A 145 8.38 -18.98 20.92
N GLY A 146 8.76 -17.84 20.36
CA GLY A 146 7.77 -16.83 19.95
C GLY A 146 8.30 -15.66 19.13
N ALA A 147 9.61 -15.48 19.00
CA ALA A 147 10.18 -14.24 18.43
C ALA A 147 11.01 -14.39 17.15
N GLN A 148 11.15 -15.60 16.57
CA GLN A 148 12.11 -15.82 15.47
C GLN A 148 11.49 -16.14 14.09
N GLN A 149 10.16 -16.17 13.96
CA GLN A 149 9.47 -16.48 12.69
C GLN A 149 9.29 -15.27 11.74
N ALA A 150 9.75 -14.07 12.10
CA ALA A 150 9.53 -12.85 11.31
C ALA A 150 10.81 -12.27 10.67
N ALA A 151 11.93 -13.00 10.69
CA ALA A 151 13.22 -12.46 10.23
C ALA A 151 13.43 -12.51 8.70
N GLN A 152 12.69 -13.35 7.97
CA GLN A 152 12.93 -13.54 6.53
C GLN A 152 12.11 -12.64 5.60
N MET A 153 11.10 -11.95 6.14
CA MET A 153 10.23 -11.06 5.37
C MET A 153 10.50 -9.58 5.58
N LYS A 154 11.44 -9.18 6.45
CA LYS A 154 11.69 -7.75 6.70
C LYS A 154 12.51 -7.13 5.57
N SER A 155 11.91 -7.02 4.38
CA SER A 155 12.37 -6.07 3.38
C SER A 155 12.29 -4.67 3.96
N SER A 156 13.41 -3.98 3.98
CA SER A 156 13.51 -2.60 4.45
C SER A 156 13.54 -1.57 3.33
N GLY A 157 13.32 -1.99 2.08
CA GLY A 157 13.42 -1.16 0.89
C GLY A 157 14.88 -1.01 0.39
N PRO A 158 15.13 -0.19 -0.66
CA PRO A 158 14.23 0.84 -1.19
C PRO A 158 13.04 0.29 -1.98
N PHE A 159 11.92 1.03 -1.95
CA PHE A 159 10.69 0.65 -2.66
C PHE A 159 10.40 1.58 -3.84
N LYS A 160 9.97 0.97 -4.94
CA LYS A 160 9.36 1.64 -6.09
C LYS A 160 7.86 1.39 -6.04
N LEU A 161 7.07 2.44 -5.95
CA LEU A 161 5.61 2.39 -5.88
C LEU A 161 5.02 2.83 -7.22
N LEU A 162 3.94 2.16 -7.65
CA LEU A 162 3.06 2.68 -8.67
C LEU A 162 1.90 3.39 -7.97
N LEU A 163 1.82 4.70 -8.12
CA LEU A 163 0.83 5.55 -7.45
C LEU A 163 -0.20 6.02 -8.47
N GLN A 164 -1.45 6.15 -8.03
CA GLN A 164 -2.52 6.67 -8.87
C GLN A 164 -3.32 7.74 -8.13
N ASP A 165 -3.63 8.85 -8.79
CA ASP A 165 -4.58 9.85 -8.24
C ASP A 165 -6.05 9.49 -8.53
N PHE A 166 -6.98 10.31 -8.04
CA PHE A 166 -8.41 10.08 -8.24
C PHE A 166 -8.88 10.24 -9.69
N ARG A 167 -8.11 10.93 -10.56
CA ARG A 167 -8.41 11.04 -11.99
C ARG A 167 -7.87 9.85 -12.79
N GLY A 168 -7.21 8.92 -12.10
CA GLY A 168 -6.62 7.74 -12.71
C GLY A 168 -5.21 7.97 -13.26
N ALA A 169 -4.60 9.15 -13.06
CA ALA A 169 -3.24 9.41 -13.52
C ALA A 169 -2.25 8.58 -12.70
N ILE A 170 -1.34 7.88 -13.40
CA ILE A 170 -0.40 6.93 -12.81
C ILE A 170 1.02 7.50 -12.83
N VAL A 171 1.78 7.27 -11.76
CA VAL A 171 3.17 7.70 -11.63
C VAL A 171 3.99 6.75 -10.78
N TYR A 172 5.29 6.68 -11.06
CA TYR A 172 6.22 6.00 -10.17
C TYR A 172 6.63 6.90 -9.02
N GLY A 173 6.61 6.35 -7.81
CA GLY A 173 7.20 6.95 -6.62
C GLY A 173 8.39 6.14 -6.14
N PHE A 174 9.46 6.79 -5.69
CA PHE A 174 10.64 6.14 -5.14
C PHE A 174 10.88 6.57 -3.71
N ASP A 175 11.09 5.60 -2.83
CA ASP A 175 11.47 5.82 -1.43
C ASP A 175 12.94 6.28 -1.38
N LEU A 176 13.15 7.60 -1.42
CA LEU A 176 14.49 8.20 -1.36
C LEU A 176 15.05 8.12 0.07
N HIS A 177 14.17 8.34 1.04
CA HIS A 177 14.46 8.21 2.46
C HIS A 177 13.32 7.45 3.10
N ARG A 178 13.65 6.39 3.84
CA ARG A 178 12.68 5.46 4.44
C ARG A 178 11.53 6.20 5.10
N VAL A 179 10.37 6.17 4.46
CA VAL A 179 9.12 6.68 5.01
C VAL A 179 8.54 5.65 5.97
N GLU A 180 8.22 6.07 7.20
CA GLU A 180 7.62 5.20 8.20
C GLU A 180 6.33 4.55 7.65
N LYS A 181 6.18 3.24 7.83
CA LYS A 181 5.02 2.43 7.40
C LYS A 181 4.90 2.20 5.88
N ILE A 182 5.71 2.83 5.05
CA ILE A 182 5.93 2.30 3.69
C ILE A 182 6.73 1.01 3.84
N GLY A 183 6.17 -0.06 3.32
CA GLY A 183 6.73 -1.39 3.47
C GLY A 183 6.14 -2.35 2.45
N PHE A 184 6.71 -3.54 2.39
CA PHE A 184 6.23 -4.57 1.48
C PHE A 184 4.97 -5.25 2.06
N PRO A 185 3.93 -5.50 1.25
CA PRO A 185 2.69 -6.10 1.74
C PRO A 185 2.91 -7.47 2.40
N GLY A 186 2.31 -7.70 3.57
CA GLY A 186 2.43 -8.97 4.33
C GLY A 186 3.64 -9.06 5.28
N THR A 187 4.51 -8.05 5.31
CA THR A 187 5.71 -8.05 6.16
C THR A 187 5.44 -7.46 7.56
N GLY A 188 4.85 -8.25 8.46
CA GLY A 188 4.69 -7.92 9.89
C GLY A 188 3.78 -6.72 10.24
N ASN A 189 3.78 -6.34 11.52
CA ASN A 189 2.89 -5.34 12.12
C ASN A 189 3.19 -3.92 11.59
N GLY A 190 2.62 -3.57 10.44
CA GLY A 190 2.78 -2.27 9.80
C GLY A 190 2.88 -2.32 8.27
N ALA A 191 2.76 -3.50 7.65
CA ALA A 191 2.84 -3.64 6.19
C ALA A 191 1.75 -2.86 5.44
N MET A 192 2.18 -2.08 4.45
CA MET A 192 1.30 -1.39 3.52
C MET A 192 0.51 -2.40 2.67
N SER A 193 -0.78 -2.18 2.48
CA SER A 193 -1.61 -2.99 1.58
C SER A 193 -1.76 -2.32 0.22
N ILE A 194 -2.10 -3.07 -0.83
CA ILE A 194 -2.42 -2.47 -2.12
C ILE A 194 -3.78 -1.75 -2.02
N GLY A 195 -3.87 -0.60 -2.68
CA GLY A 195 -4.97 0.34 -2.53
C GLY A 195 -4.86 1.24 -1.30
N CYS A 196 -3.79 1.11 -0.50
CA CYS A 196 -3.48 2.03 0.58
C CYS A 196 -3.39 3.47 0.07
N LYS A 197 -3.86 4.42 0.88
CA LYS A 197 -3.88 5.85 0.57
C LYS A 197 -2.65 6.53 1.15
N ILE A 198 -2.01 7.36 0.33
CA ILE A 198 -0.86 8.17 0.68
C ILE A 198 -1.22 9.63 0.39
N LEU A 199 -1.00 10.50 1.36
CA LEU A 199 -1.03 11.94 1.18
C LEU A 199 0.39 12.41 0.80
N LEU A 200 0.51 12.98 -0.39
CA LEU A 200 1.67 13.74 -0.82
C LEU A 200 1.41 15.21 -0.50
N LYS A 201 2.13 15.75 0.47
CA LYS A 201 1.98 17.15 0.88
C LYS A 201 2.46 18.10 -0.22
N LYS A 202 1.91 19.31 -0.23
CA LYS A 202 2.42 20.43 -0.99
C LYS A 202 3.94 20.56 -0.79
N GLY A 203 4.66 20.73 -1.88
CA GLY A 203 6.12 20.78 -1.87
C GLY A 203 6.81 19.44 -2.17
N THR A 204 6.09 18.32 -2.20
CA THR A 204 6.63 17.02 -2.65
C THR A 204 7.32 17.18 -4.01
N LYS A 205 8.55 16.68 -4.11
CA LYS A 205 9.35 16.77 -5.33
C LYS A 205 8.92 15.71 -6.34
N VAL A 206 8.86 16.11 -7.59
CA VAL A 206 8.71 15.25 -8.75
C VAL A 206 9.89 15.50 -9.68
N ALA A 207 10.75 14.51 -9.86
CA ALA A 207 11.94 14.60 -10.68
C ALA A 207 11.83 13.64 -11.86
N ARG A 208 12.05 14.13 -13.08
CA ARG A 208 11.99 13.32 -14.31
C ARG A 208 10.70 12.48 -14.40
N GLY A 209 9.57 13.09 -14.05
CA GLY A 209 8.27 12.43 -14.05
C GLY A 209 8.02 11.42 -12.91
N MET A 210 8.88 11.36 -11.90
CA MET A 210 8.78 10.43 -10.77
C MET A 210 8.64 11.17 -9.44
N VAL A 211 7.78 10.69 -8.54
CA VAL A 211 7.61 11.25 -7.21
C VAL A 211 8.76 10.79 -6.31
N LEU A 212 9.43 11.74 -5.65
CA LEU A 212 10.45 11.42 -4.65
C LEU A 212 9.79 11.41 -3.28
N LEU A 213 9.64 10.20 -2.72
CA LEU A 213 9.02 10.00 -1.42
C LEU A 213 10.06 10.29 -0.32
N GLU A 214 9.77 11.32 0.46
CA GLU A 214 10.55 11.73 1.63
C GLU A 214 9.62 11.79 2.86
N PRO A 215 10.09 11.44 4.08
CA PRO A 215 9.25 11.41 5.28
C PRO A 215 8.59 12.76 5.61
N ALA A 216 9.24 13.86 5.26
CA ALA A 216 8.73 15.21 5.52
C ALA A 216 7.44 15.52 4.73
N PHE A 217 7.29 14.95 3.52
CA PHE A 217 6.22 15.27 2.59
C PHE A 217 5.27 14.10 2.32
N THR A 218 5.51 12.94 2.90
CA THR A 218 4.72 11.71 2.66
C THR A 218 4.04 11.26 3.93
N VAL A 219 2.72 11.12 3.91
CA VAL A 219 1.94 10.60 5.04
C VAL A 219 1.11 9.40 4.58
N LEU A 220 1.36 8.26 5.20
CA LEU A 220 0.54 7.07 4.97
C LEU A 220 -0.79 7.20 5.71
N LEU A 221 -1.89 7.30 4.97
CA LEU A 221 -3.24 7.38 5.54
C LEU A 221 -3.81 5.99 5.84
N GLY A 222 -3.31 4.94 5.17
CA GLY A 222 -3.72 3.56 5.36
C GLY A 222 -4.84 3.11 4.42
N GLY A 223 -5.56 2.05 4.81
CA GLY A 223 -6.60 1.43 4.00
C GLY A 223 -6.07 0.36 3.04
N LYS A 224 -7.02 -0.33 2.41
CA LYS A 224 -6.78 -1.46 1.49
C LYS A 224 -7.95 -1.55 0.52
N ILE A 225 -7.68 -1.86 -0.75
CA ILE A 225 -8.74 -2.22 -1.69
C ILE A 225 -8.68 -3.74 -1.88
N GLU A 226 -9.62 -4.45 -1.27
CA GLU A 226 -9.60 -5.92 -1.15
C GLU A 226 -9.33 -6.64 -2.48
N GLY A 227 -10.04 -6.26 -3.56
CA GLY A 227 -9.84 -6.86 -4.87
C GLY A 227 -8.45 -6.63 -5.47
N LEU A 228 -7.88 -5.44 -5.26
CA LEU A 228 -6.54 -5.12 -5.77
C LEU A 228 -5.45 -5.81 -4.95
N ASP A 229 -5.56 -5.81 -3.62
CA ASP A 229 -4.58 -6.45 -2.76
C ASP A 229 -4.58 -7.97 -2.93
N LYS A 230 -5.76 -8.58 -3.03
CA LYS A 230 -5.88 -10.00 -3.35
C LYS A 230 -5.27 -10.32 -4.72
N GLY A 231 -5.67 -9.60 -5.77
CA GLY A 231 -5.18 -9.83 -7.12
C GLY A 231 -3.66 -9.63 -7.24
N TRP A 232 -3.11 -8.63 -6.54
CA TRP A 232 -1.67 -8.42 -6.48
C TRP A 232 -0.95 -9.56 -5.78
N ARG A 233 -1.43 -10.02 -4.61
CA ARG A 233 -0.79 -11.13 -3.87
C ARG A 233 -0.80 -12.42 -4.68
N GLU A 234 -1.93 -12.75 -5.27
CA GLU A 234 -2.11 -13.97 -6.08
C GLU A 234 -1.31 -13.90 -7.39
N GLY A 235 -1.21 -12.72 -8.00
CA GLY A 235 -0.48 -12.50 -9.26
C GLY A 235 1.02 -12.28 -9.11
N ARG A 236 1.52 -11.98 -7.89
CA ARG A 236 2.88 -11.45 -7.68
C ARG A 236 3.98 -12.34 -8.25
N GLU A 237 3.93 -13.64 -7.99
CA GLU A 237 4.95 -14.57 -8.47
C GLU A 237 5.00 -14.63 -9.99
N LYS A 238 3.82 -14.71 -10.63
CA LYS A 238 3.71 -14.72 -12.09
C LYS A 238 4.32 -13.45 -12.68
N SER A 239 3.96 -12.28 -12.14
CA SER A 239 4.52 -11.00 -12.59
C SER A 239 6.04 -10.91 -12.40
N LEU A 240 6.59 -11.47 -11.31
CA LEU A 240 8.04 -11.51 -11.10
C LEU A 240 8.74 -12.38 -12.16
N ARG A 241 8.18 -13.55 -12.50
CA ARG A 241 8.74 -14.45 -13.52
C ARG A 241 8.69 -13.82 -14.92
N GLU A 242 7.56 -13.21 -15.26
CA GLU A 242 7.40 -12.49 -16.54
C GLU A 242 8.44 -11.36 -16.67
N ALA A 243 8.64 -10.58 -15.61
CA ALA A 243 9.63 -9.50 -15.60
C ALA A 243 11.09 -9.99 -15.76
N ILE A 244 11.41 -11.20 -15.29
CA ILE A 244 12.73 -11.82 -15.54
C ILE A 244 12.86 -12.23 -17.01
N GLY A 245 11.82 -12.85 -17.57
CA GLY A 245 11.78 -13.24 -18.98
C GLY A 245 11.94 -12.05 -19.93
N ASP A 246 11.22 -10.95 -19.67
CA ASP A 246 11.33 -9.70 -20.43
C ASP A 246 12.73 -9.10 -20.36
N GLY A 247 13.35 -9.12 -19.17
CA GLY A 247 14.71 -8.64 -18.98
C GLY A 247 15.74 -9.44 -19.77
N LYS A 248 15.55 -10.75 -19.91
CA LYS A 248 16.45 -11.61 -20.70
C LYS A 248 16.34 -11.30 -22.19
N ARG A 249 15.11 -11.21 -22.71
CA ARG A 249 14.86 -10.87 -24.12
C ARG A 249 15.48 -9.53 -24.52
N ARG A 250 15.29 -8.48 -23.69
CA ARG A 250 15.87 -7.16 -23.95
C ARG A 250 17.39 -7.14 -24.01
N ARG A 251 18.06 -8.03 -23.26
CA ARG A 251 19.53 -8.14 -23.31
C ARG A 251 19.97 -8.83 -24.61
N GLU A 252 19.32 -9.93 -24.95
CA GLU A 252 19.57 -10.65 -26.21
C GLU A 252 19.37 -9.73 -27.43
N ASP A 253 18.30 -8.94 -27.45
CA ASP A 253 18.03 -7.97 -28.52
C ASP A 253 19.08 -6.84 -28.58
N ALA A 254 19.60 -6.39 -27.43
CA ALA A 254 20.62 -5.34 -27.36
C ALA A 254 22.00 -5.83 -27.82
N ASP A 255 22.33 -7.09 -27.52
CA ASP A 255 23.59 -7.72 -27.96
C ASP A 255 23.56 -7.95 -29.48
N VAL A 256 22.42 -8.34 -30.05
CA VAL A 256 22.24 -8.49 -31.51
C VAL A 256 22.26 -7.15 -32.26
N ALA A 257 21.84 -6.06 -31.63
CA ALA A 257 21.88 -4.72 -32.25
C ALA A 257 23.25 -4.02 -32.17
N ALA A 258 24.20 -4.60 -31.43
CA ALA A 258 25.55 -4.06 -31.25
C ALA A 258 26.60 -4.69 -32.18
N ASP A 259 26.24 -5.76 -32.91
CA ASP A 259 27.00 -6.40 -33.99
C ASP A 259 26.56 -5.90 -35.38
#